data_AF-A0AAV2DDQ5-F1
#
_entry.id   AF-A0AAV2DDQ5-F1
#
_cell.length_a   1.000
_cell.length_b   1.000
_cell.length_c   1.000
_cell.angle_alpha   90.00
_cell.angle_beta   90.00
_cell.angle_gamma   90.00
#
_symmetry.space_group_name_H-M   'P 1'
#
loop_
_entity.id
_entity.type
_entity.pdbx_description
1 polymer ?
#
loop_
_entity_poly.entity_id
_entity_poly.type
_entity_poly.pdbx_seq_one_letter_code
_entity_poly.pdbx_strand_id
1 'polypeptide(L)'
;MKALPTSTSAPSLTIRTSTFHAPFSTPHYSPTQQPILRTTLPKNSKLLLSLHAIPPLHNSTSSVSAESPPDQAADVSGGGVEKFDWYAQWYPVAPVCDLDKGAPRGLKVMGMDVVVWWDGNENAWKVFDDMCPHRLAPLSEGRIDRWGRLQCSYHGWCFDGSGSCQLIPQAPLDGPPAHTSKRACVATYPTVVHHGIVWFWPNSDPEHRHVFDKKNPPLVPELDDPSFTTTMGSRDIRYGYDSLVENLVDPAHLPYAHYGLTPTMPNKEKRDEEGGRPMEFMVNKLGIDGFEGSVESFGEFRFIAPCLFFLPTIADEPSANLGNGFVVPSSAETLKPSTGRRMALVVLCVPVSPGTSRLIWAFPRNFDIWVDKVVPRWILHMGTNLILDSDLCILHAQLPVILTGVGSMLLISLQFLYQENSLWTGTGLM
;
A
#
# COMPACT_ATOMS: atom_id res chain seq x y z
N MET A 1 68.77 -29.39 21.06
CA MET A 1 69.32 -28.22 20.34
C MET A 1 69.71 -28.63 18.92
N LYS A 2 68.95 -28.20 17.91
CA LYS A 2 69.44 -27.63 16.63
C LYS A 2 68.26 -27.44 15.65
N ALA A 3 68.40 -26.38 14.86
CA ALA A 3 67.39 -25.59 14.15
C ALA A 3 66.63 -26.27 13.00
N LEU A 4 65.46 -25.71 12.69
CA LEU A 4 64.71 -25.87 11.43
C LEU A 4 65.53 -25.38 10.22
N PRO A 5 65.28 -25.94 9.01
CA PRO A 5 65.48 -25.24 7.76
C PRO A 5 64.19 -24.64 7.20
N THR A 6 64.43 -23.65 6.34
CA THR A 6 63.62 -22.55 5.85
C THR A 6 62.69 -22.86 4.67
N SER A 7 61.62 -22.06 4.62
CA SER A 7 60.70 -21.68 3.53
C SER A 7 60.98 -22.19 2.11
N THR A 8 59.96 -22.84 1.54
CA THR A 8 59.76 -22.99 0.09
C THR A 8 58.95 -21.80 -0.44
N SER A 9 59.45 -21.17 -1.49
CA SER A 9 58.84 -20.05 -2.22
C SER A 9 57.73 -20.52 -3.16
N ALA A 10 56.58 -19.86 -3.13
CA ALA A 10 55.52 -19.99 -4.13
C ALA A 10 55.80 -19.06 -5.34
N PRO A 11 55.39 -19.42 -6.56
CA PRO A 11 55.64 -18.60 -7.75
C PRO A 11 54.80 -17.32 -7.73
N SER A 12 55.45 -16.17 -7.96
CA SER A 12 54.80 -14.88 -8.16
C SER A 12 54.13 -14.85 -9.53
N LEU A 13 52.79 -14.80 -9.54
CA LEU A 13 51.99 -14.60 -10.74
C LEU A 13 51.85 -13.09 -10.94
N THR A 14 52.62 -12.53 -11.87
CA THR A 14 52.54 -11.10 -12.21
C THR A 14 51.35 -10.87 -13.14
N ILE A 15 50.22 -10.42 -12.60
CA ILE A 15 49.10 -9.92 -13.39
C ILE A 15 49.44 -8.48 -13.80
N ARG A 16 49.65 -8.25 -15.10
CA ARG A 16 49.66 -6.89 -15.66
C ARG A 16 48.25 -6.31 -15.58
N THR A 17 48.03 -5.37 -14.66
CA THR A 17 46.87 -4.47 -14.71
C THR A 17 47.10 -3.45 -15.83
N SER A 18 46.42 -3.66 -16.96
CA SER A 18 46.18 -2.59 -17.93
C SER A 18 45.13 -1.66 -17.32
N THR A 19 45.56 -0.46 -16.92
CA THR A 19 44.66 0.64 -16.57
C THR A 19 44.06 1.19 -17.86
N PHE A 20 42.80 0.84 -18.13
CA PHE A 20 41.98 1.59 -19.09
C PHE A 20 41.56 2.90 -18.43
N HIS A 21 42.26 3.99 -18.75
CA HIS A 21 41.75 5.34 -18.52
C HIS A 21 40.74 5.67 -19.63
N ALA A 22 39.45 5.49 -19.33
CA ALA A 22 38.40 6.17 -20.08
C ALA A 22 38.22 7.59 -19.50
N PRO A 23 38.31 8.66 -20.29
CA PRO A 23 37.97 9.98 -19.80
C PRO A 23 36.46 10.08 -19.58
N PHE A 24 36.05 10.33 -18.34
CA PHE A 24 34.69 10.76 -18.01
C PHE A 24 34.38 12.05 -18.77
N SER A 25 33.52 11.94 -19.78
CA SER A 25 32.92 13.10 -20.45
C SER A 25 31.57 13.36 -19.77
N THR A 26 31.44 14.54 -19.18
CA THR A 26 30.19 15.06 -18.62
C THR A 26 29.16 15.22 -19.75
N PRO A 27 27.90 14.77 -19.59
CA PRO A 27 26.89 15.03 -20.60
C PRO A 27 26.45 16.49 -20.52
N HIS A 28 26.87 17.28 -21.51
CA HIS A 28 26.26 18.58 -21.82
C HIS A 28 24.87 18.33 -22.44
N TYR A 29 23.81 18.71 -21.73
CA TYR A 29 22.46 18.74 -22.26
C TYR A 29 22.30 19.98 -23.15
N SER A 30 22.31 19.82 -24.47
CA SER A 30 21.89 20.85 -25.42
C SER A 30 20.44 20.63 -25.81
N PRO A 31 19.55 21.62 -25.68
CA PRO A 31 18.14 21.47 -26.00
C PRO A 31 17.95 21.75 -27.49
N THR A 32 17.83 20.72 -28.33
CA THR A 32 17.25 20.92 -29.66
C THR A 32 16.79 19.62 -30.33
N GLN A 33 15.58 19.71 -30.91
CA GLN A 33 14.94 18.83 -31.90
C GLN A 33 14.06 17.69 -31.36
N GLN A 34 12.83 18.06 -31.01
CA GLN A 34 11.67 17.17 -31.10
C GLN A 34 11.22 17.04 -32.57
N PRO A 35 10.85 15.86 -33.07
CA PRO A 35 10.18 15.72 -34.36
C PRO A 35 8.72 16.17 -34.21
N ILE A 36 8.36 17.27 -34.89
CA ILE A 36 7.01 17.81 -34.96
C ILE A 36 6.18 16.93 -35.91
N LEU A 37 5.23 16.17 -35.37
CA LEU A 37 4.13 15.63 -36.16
C LEU A 37 3.13 16.77 -36.41
N ARG A 38 3.12 17.32 -37.63
CA ARG A 38 2.15 18.32 -38.07
C ARG A 38 0.82 17.65 -38.41
N THR A 39 -0.20 17.86 -37.60
CA THR A 39 -1.60 17.76 -38.03
C THR A 39 -2.19 19.17 -38.10
N THR A 40 -2.72 19.49 -39.27
CA THR A 40 -3.25 20.81 -39.66
C THR A 40 -4.69 20.98 -39.20
N LEU A 41 -4.97 22.03 -38.43
CA LEU A 41 -6.33 22.61 -38.29
C LEU A 41 -6.25 24.15 -38.35
N PRO A 42 -7.29 24.83 -38.89
CA PRO A 42 -7.17 26.17 -39.46
C PRO A 42 -7.30 27.32 -38.46
N LYS A 43 -6.77 28.47 -38.91
CA LYS A 43 -6.72 29.79 -38.26
C LYS A 43 -8.09 30.45 -38.08
N ASN A 44 -8.25 31.12 -36.93
CA ASN A 44 -8.86 32.44 -36.66
C ASN A 44 -9.38 32.39 -35.22
N SER A 45 -8.88 33.14 -34.24
CA SER A 45 -8.90 34.60 -34.18
C SER A 45 -7.88 35.16 -33.18
N LYS A 46 -7.50 36.41 -33.43
CA LYS A 46 -6.55 37.28 -32.73
C LYS A 46 -7.00 37.55 -31.28
N LEU A 47 -6.07 37.65 -30.30
CA LEU A 47 -5.58 38.94 -29.76
C LEU A 47 -4.58 38.79 -28.58
N LEU A 48 -3.40 39.39 -28.78
CA LEU A 48 -2.51 40.14 -27.85
C LEU A 48 -2.26 39.67 -26.40
N LEU A 49 -1.05 39.14 -26.16
CA LEU A 49 -0.35 39.19 -24.86
C LEU A 49 0.16 40.61 -24.59
N SER A 50 -0.12 41.13 -23.39
CA SER A 50 0.55 42.27 -22.79
C SER A 50 1.30 41.76 -21.55
N LEU A 51 2.64 41.82 -21.57
CA LEU A 51 3.45 41.68 -20.36
C LEU A 51 3.33 42.98 -19.56
N HIS A 52 2.90 42.88 -18.30
CA HIS A 52 3.13 43.91 -17.29
C HIS A 52 4.01 43.36 -16.18
N ALA A 53 5.06 44.12 -15.86
CA ALA A 53 6.01 43.87 -14.80
C ALA A 53 5.36 44.06 -13.41
N ILE A 54 5.74 43.20 -12.47
CA ILE A 54 5.29 43.20 -11.08
C ILE A 54 6.13 44.22 -10.28
N PRO A 55 5.55 45.17 -9.52
CA PRO A 55 6.26 45.92 -8.50
C PRO A 55 6.21 45.17 -7.15
N PRO A 56 7.17 45.42 -6.23
CA PRO A 56 7.21 44.73 -4.94
C PRO A 56 6.13 45.30 -4.01
N LEU A 57 5.32 44.45 -3.40
CA LEU A 57 4.35 44.87 -2.37
C LEU A 57 4.96 44.82 -0.97
N HIS A 58 4.69 45.90 -0.26
CA HIS A 58 5.03 46.19 1.13
C HIS A 58 4.36 45.23 2.12
N ASN A 59 5.09 44.94 3.21
CA ASN A 59 4.55 44.36 4.44
C ASN A 59 3.43 45.24 5.00
N SER A 60 2.28 44.63 5.28
CA SER A 60 1.24 45.19 6.15
C SER A 60 0.67 44.06 6.99
N THR A 61 1.20 43.94 8.21
CA THR A 61 0.72 43.07 9.28
C THR A 61 -0.66 43.55 9.73
N SER A 62 -1.68 42.72 9.53
CA SER A 62 -2.97 42.84 10.23
C SER A 62 -3.20 41.57 11.03
N SER A 63 -3.04 41.69 12.34
CA SER A 63 -3.24 40.63 13.32
C SER A 63 -4.73 40.46 13.60
N VAL A 64 -5.33 39.39 13.08
CA VAL A 64 -6.64 38.91 13.55
C VAL A 64 -6.34 37.88 14.63
N SER A 65 -6.71 38.20 15.88
CA SER A 65 -6.58 37.28 17.01
C SER A 65 -7.63 36.18 16.86
N ALA A 66 -7.21 34.94 16.66
CA ALA A 66 -8.09 33.79 16.78
C ALA A 66 -8.24 33.47 18.28
N GLU A 67 -9.45 33.63 18.82
CA GLU A 67 -9.81 33.06 20.12
C GLU A 67 -9.74 31.54 20.02
N SER A 68 -8.95 30.94 20.91
CA SER A 68 -8.88 29.50 21.12
C SER A 68 -10.22 28.97 21.65
N PRO A 69 -10.71 27.81 21.18
CA PRO A 69 -11.91 27.19 21.75
C PRO A 69 -11.64 26.76 23.19
N PRO A 70 -12.67 26.74 24.08
CA PRO A 70 -12.49 26.35 25.46
C PRO A 70 -12.13 24.86 25.58
N ASP A 71 -11.06 24.58 26.33
CA ASP A 71 -10.69 23.26 26.82
C ASP A 71 -11.86 22.63 27.58
N GLN A 72 -12.60 21.75 26.91
CA GLN A 72 -13.39 20.72 27.58
C GLN A 72 -12.71 19.39 27.33
N ALA A 73 -11.64 19.15 28.08
CA ALA A 73 -11.18 17.80 28.36
C ALA A 73 -12.30 17.10 29.15
N ALA A 74 -13.10 16.29 28.46
CA ALA A 74 -13.95 15.31 29.12
C ALA A 74 -13.02 14.32 29.83
N ASP A 75 -12.98 14.43 31.15
CA ASP A 75 -12.35 13.50 32.07
C ASP A 75 -13.06 12.13 31.95
N VAL A 76 -12.51 11.25 31.10
CA VAL A 76 -12.87 9.83 31.08
C VAL A 76 -11.86 9.10 31.98
N SER A 77 -12.03 9.29 33.28
CA SER A 77 -11.37 8.48 34.30
C SER A 77 -12.21 7.23 34.59
N GLY A 78 -11.72 6.05 34.18
CA GLY A 78 -12.24 4.76 34.68
C GLY A 78 -12.50 3.68 33.63
N GLY A 79 -11.49 3.32 32.83
CA GLY A 79 -11.48 2.08 32.04
C GLY A 79 -10.04 1.78 31.67
N GLY A 80 -9.56 0.54 31.88
CA GLY A 80 -8.23 0.17 31.41
C GLY A 80 -8.13 0.52 29.92
N VAL A 81 -7.11 1.28 29.53
CA VAL A 81 -6.91 1.64 28.11
C VAL A 81 -6.73 0.33 27.36
N GLU A 82 -7.76 -0.10 26.64
CA GLU A 82 -7.66 -1.26 25.76
C GLU A 82 -6.52 -0.96 24.76
N LYS A 83 -5.53 -1.85 24.72
CA LYS A 83 -4.34 -1.70 23.88
C LYS A 83 -4.53 -2.52 22.62
N PHE A 84 -4.30 -1.92 21.46
CA PHE A 84 -4.46 -2.62 20.19
C PHE A 84 -3.26 -3.54 20.00
N ASP A 85 -3.52 -4.84 19.87
CA ASP A 85 -2.48 -5.81 19.57
C ASP A 85 -2.29 -5.90 18.05
N TRP A 86 -1.26 -5.22 17.55
CA TRP A 86 -0.89 -5.17 16.14
C TRP A 86 -0.44 -6.52 15.58
N TYR A 87 0.11 -7.40 16.41
CA TYR A 87 0.58 -8.72 15.97
C TYR A 87 -0.52 -9.78 16.02
N ALA A 88 -1.66 -9.45 16.66
CA ALA A 88 -2.85 -10.28 16.69
C ALA A 88 -3.92 -9.87 15.65
N GLN A 89 -3.49 -9.52 14.43
CA GLN A 89 -4.36 -9.10 13.33
C GLN A 89 -4.00 -9.75 12.00
N TRP A 90 -4.96 -9.76 11.07
CA TRP A 90 -4.69 -10.13 9.68
C TRP A 90 -4.24 -8.92 8.87
N TYR A 91 -3.17 -9.09 8.08
CA TYR A 91 -2.70 -8.08 7.13
C TYR A 91 -2.74 -8.62 5.70
N PRO A 92 -3.16 -7.81 4.73
CA PRO A 92 -3.17 -8.22 3.34
C PRO A 92 -1.77 -8.08 2.75
N VAL A 93 -1.36 -9.09 2.00
CA VAL A 93 -0.05 -9.18 1.36
C VAL A 93 -0.12 -8.66 -0.06
N ALA A 94 -0.98 -9.27 -0.89
CA ALA A 94 -1.14 -8.93 -2.29
C ALA A 94 -2.47 -9.47 -2.87
N PRO A 95 -3.07 -8.81 -3.87
CA PRO A 95 -4.13 -9.40 -4.69
C PRO A 95 -3.65 -10.67 -5.39
N VAL A 96 -4.45 -11.75 -5.37
CA VAL A 96 -4.11 -13.02 -6.05
C VAL A 96 -3.94 -12.82 -7.55
N CYS A 97 -4.66 -11.86 -8.15
CA CYS A 97 -4.55 -11.54 -9.57
C CYS A 97 -3.24 -10.84 -9.95
N ASP A 98 -2.42 -10.43 -8.98
CA ASP A 98 -1.08 -9.85 -9.19
C ASP A 98 0.05 -10.85 -8.91
N LEU A 99 -0.28 -12.08 -8.49
CA LEU A 99 0.70 -13.10 -8.14
C LEU A 99 0.85 -14.15 -9.25
N ASP A 100 2.10 -14.53 -9.52
CA ASP A 100 2.44 -15.62 -10.43
C ASP A 100 2.69 -16.91 -9.64
N LYS A 101 1.94 -17.97 -9.94
CA LYS A 101 2.14 -19.28 -9.30
C LYS A 101 3.50 -19.91 -9.62
N GLY A 102 4.16 -19.46 -10.69
CA GLY A 102 5.48 -19.94 -11.10
C GLY A 102 6.66 -19.28 -10.38
N ALA A 103 6.44 -18.18 -9.65
CA ALA A 103 7.51 -17.38 -9.07
C ALA A 103 7.18 -16.93 -7.63
N PRO A 104 8.12 -17.07 -6.67
CA PRO A 104 7.96 -16.44 -5.37
C PRO A 104 8.05 -14.91 -5.51
N ARG A 105 7.38 -14.18 -4.60
CA ARG A 105 7.39 -12.72 -4.57
C ARG A 105 7.72 -12.23 -3.17
N GLY A 106 8.77 -11.42 -3.04
CA GLY A 106 9.16 -10.76 -1.80
C GLY A 106 8.37 -9.47 -1.60
N LEU A 107 7.82 -9.27 -0.40
CA LEU A 107 7.15 -8.06 0.02
C LEU A 107 7.53 -7.72 1.46
N LYS A 108 7.37 -6.46 1.84
CA LYS A 108 7.45 -6.04 3.23
C LYS A 108 6.07 -5.66 3.76
N VAL A 109 5.75 -6.10 4.99
CA VAL A 109 4.53 -5.75 5.74
C VAL A 109 4.88 -5.65 7.23
N MET A 110 4.47 -4.57 7.90
CA MET A 110 4.85 -4.25 9.28
C MET A 110 6.36 -4.34 9.56
N GLY A 111 7.19 -3.93 8.60
CA GLY A 111 8.65 -4.04 8.70
C GLY A 111 9.20 -5.45 8.45
N MET A 112 8.36 -6.47 8.39
CA MET A 112 8.74 -7.87 8.18
C MET A 112 8.94 -8.15 6.70
N ASP A 113 10.11 -8.69 6.32
CA ASP A 113 10.37 -9.17 4.96
C ASP A 113 9.79 -10.58 4.81
N VAL A 114 8.76 -10.70 3.96
CA VAL A 114 8.02 -11.93 3.74
C VAL A 114 8.04 -12.32 2.26
N VAL A 115 7.96 -13.62 2.01
CA VAL A 115 7.83 -14.18 0.66
C VAL A 115 6.47 -14.86 0.52
N VAL A 116 5.67 -14.41 -0.45
CA VAL A 116 4.47 -15.11 -0.89
C VAL A 116 4.82 -16.02 -2.06
N TRP A 117 4.36 -17.27 -2.01
CA TRP A 117 4.66 -18.26 -3.04
C TRP A 117 3.56 -19.33 -3.13
N TRP A 118 3.48 -20.02 -4.26
CA TRP A 118 2.49 -21.06 -4.50
C TRP A 118 3.07 -22.45 -4.21
N ASP A 119 2.52 -23.14 -3.22
CA ASP A 119 2.86 -24.55 -2.96
C ASP A 119 2.09 -25.44 -3.93
N GLY A 120 2.84 -26.06 -4.86
CA GLY A 120 2.27 -26.96 -5.86
C GLY A 120 1.76 -28.30 -5.28
N ASN A 121 2.20 -28.67 -4.07
CA ASN A 121 1.76 -29.92 -3.43
C ASN A 121 0.43 -29.72 -2.69
N GLU A 122 0.29 -28.59 -1.99
CA GLU A 122 -0.95 -28.25 -1.27
C GLU A 122 -1.97 -27.47 -2.13
N ASN A 123 -1.57 -27.00 -3.32
CA ASN A 123 -2.36 -26.10 -4.15
C ASN A 123 -2.85 -24.86 -3.38
N ALA A 124 -1.94 -24.22 -2.64
CA ALA A 124 -2.24 -23.10 -1.77
C ALA A 124 -1.14 -22.03 -1.81
N TRP A 125 -1.54 -20.77 -1.63
CA TRP A 125 -0.60 -19.69 -1.35
C TRP A 125 -0.05 -19.81 0.08
N LYS A 126 1.24 -19.53 0.23
CA LYS A 126 1.97 -19.59 1.50
C LYS A 126 2.77 -18.31 1.69
N VAL A 127 2.89 -17.86 2.93
CA VAL A 127 3.70 -16.69 3.32
C VAL A 127 4.75 -17.13 4.33
N PHE A 128 6.03 -17.00 3.97
CA PHE A 128 7.17 -17.33 4.83
C PHE A 128 7.97 -16.07 5.16
N ASP A 129 8.88 -16.19 6.12
CA ASP A 129 10.02 -15.27 6.20
C ASP A 129 10.77 -15.29 4.87
N ASP A 130 11.14 -14.11 4.35
CA ASP A 130 11.95 -14.00 3.14
C ASP A 130 13.44 -14.23 3.43
N MET A 131 13.75 -15.32 4.12
CA MET A 131 15.09 -15.58 4.65
C MET A 131 15.39 -17.07 4.71
N CYS A 132 16.33 -17.51 3.89
CA CYS A 132 16.78 -18.90 3.92
C CYS A 132 17.55 -19.20 5.21
N PRO A 133 17.16 -20.22 6.02
CA PRO A 133 17.79 -20.50 7.31
C PRO A 133 19.26 -20.94 7.22
N HIS A 134 19.74 -21.26 6.01
CA HIS A 134 21.14 -21.65 5.80
C HIS A 134 22.10 -20.45 5.85
N ARG A 135 21.86 -19.43 5.03
CA ARG A 135 22.78 -18.27 4.83
C ARG A 135 22.03 -16.95 4.61
N LEU A 136 20.76 -16.90 5.02
CA LEU A 136 19.91 -15.70 5.01
C LEU A 136 19.67 -15.11 3.61
N ALA A 137 19.87 -15.91 2.56
CA ALA A 137 19.53 -15.48 1.20
C ALA A 137 18.00 -15.28 1.10
N PRO A 138 17.53 -14.22 0.42
CA PRO A 138 16.11 -14.02 0.19
C PRO A 138 15.54 -15.18 -0.61
N LEU A 139 14.45 -15.76 -0.10
CA LEU A 139 13.76 -16.87 -0.75
C LEU A 139 12.90 -16.39 -1.94
N SER A 140 12.52 -15.11 -1.94
CA SER A 140 11.87 -14.41 -3.05
C SER A 140 12.71 -14.34 -4.32
N GLU A 141 14.04 -14.37 -4.20
CA GLU A 141 14.96 -14.52 -5.34
C GLU A 141 15.09 -15.98 -5.80
N GLY A 142 14.34 -16.89 -5.18
CA GLY A 142 14.29 -18.32 -5.48
C GLY A 142 13.39 -18.65 -6.67
N ARG A 143 12.84 -19.87 -6.65
CA ARG A 143 11.94 -20.38 -7.69
C ARG A 143 11.06 -21.50 -7.15
N ILE A 144 9.96 -21.79 -7.84
CA ILE A 144 9.19 -23.00 -7.61
C ILE A 144 9.87 -24.13 -8.38
N ASP A 145 10.31 -25.18 -7.68
CA ASP A 145 10.95 -26.32 -8.33
C ASP A 145 9.93 -27.21 -9.05
N ARG A 146 10.42 -28.19 -9.84
CA ARG A 146 9.56 -29.11 -10.60
C ARG A 146 8.66 -30.00 -9.73
N TRP A 147 8.89 -30.03 -8.41
CA TRP A 147 8.08 -30.76 -7.44
C TRP A 147 7.16 -29.82 -6.64
N GLY A 148 7.00 -28.57 -7.08
CA GLY A 148 6.10 -27.62 -6.46
C GLY A 148 6.60 -27.03 -5.13
N ARG A 149 7.90 -27.11 -4.83
CA ARG A 149 8.50 -26.61 -3.58
C ARG A 149 9.19 -25.28 -3.79
N LEU A 150 9.31 -24.48 -2.75
CA LEU A 150 10.11 -23.26 -2.77
C LEU A 150 11.60 -23.60 -2.71
N GLN A 151 12.35 -23.28 -3.76
CA GLN A 151 13.78 -23.52 -3.84
C GLN A 151 14.58 -22.22 -3.72
N CYS A 152 15.47 -22.17 -2.72
CA CYS A 152 16.40 -21.07 -2.52
C CYS A 152 17.39 -20.96 -3.70
N SER A 153 17.60 -19.75 -4.22
CA SER A 153 18.51 -19.48 -5.33
C SER A 153 19.99 -19.66 -4.99
N TYR A 154 20.37 -19.61 -3.71
CA TYR A 154 21.77 -19.69 -3.33
C TYR A 154 22.32 -21.12 -3.41
N HIS A 155 21.81 -22.03 -2.56
CA HIS A 155 22.32 -23.41 -2.47
C HIS A 155 21.28 -24.46 -2.88
N GLY A 156 20.10 -24.04 -3.34
CA GLY A 156 19.07 -24.95 -3.84
C GLY A 156 18.32 -25.72 -2.75
N TRP A 157 18.37 -25.28 -1.48
CA TRP A 157 17.55 -25.85 -0.42
C TRP A 157 16.07 -25.69 -0.78
N CYS A 158 15.30 -26.77 -0.66
CA CYS A 158 13.88 -26.77 -0.99
C CYS A 158 13.01 -26.91 0.26
N PHE A 159 11.92 -26.14 0.31
CA PHE A 159 10.97 -26.10 1.43
C PHE A 159 9.56 -26.44 0.94
N ASP A 160 8.80 -27.19 1.75
CA ASP A 160 7.36 -27.37 1.52
C ASP A 160 6.54 -26.23 2.14
N GLY A 161 5.21 -26.25 1.97
CA GLY A 161 4.27 -25.27 2.52
C GLY A 161 4.19 -25.19 4.04
N SER A 162 4.80 -26.15 4.77
CA SER A 162 4.95 -26.11 6.22
C SER A 162 6.26 -25.45 6.67
N GLY A 163 7.10 -25.06 5.72
CA GLY A 163 8.44 -24.51 5.94
C GLY A 163 9.49 -25.58 6.23
N SER A 164 9.12 -26.86 6.18
CA SER A 164 10.06 -27.96 6.43
C SER A 164 11.03 -28.09 5.26
N CYS A 165 12.32 -28.23 5.55
CA CYS A 165 13.32 -28.48 4.51
C CYS A 165 13.17 -29.91 3.98
N GLN A 166 12.85 -30.01 2.70
CA GLN A 166 12.61 -31.27 2.00
C GLN A 166 13.83 -31.77 1.23
N LEU A 167 14.77 -30.87 0.90
CA LEU A 167 15.96 -31.24 0.14
C LEU A 167 17.09 -30.27 0.41
N ILE A 168 18.26 -30.83 0.72
CA ILE A 168 19.55 -30.14 0.72
C ILE A 168 20.41 -30.82 -0.35
N PRO A 169 20.58 -30.23 -1.56
CA PRO A 169 21.23 -30.92 -2.67
C PRO A 169 22.69 -31.34 -2.39
N GLN A 170 23.36 -30.65 -1.47
CA GLN A 170 24.75 -30.92 -1.10
C GLN A 170 24.89 -31.94 0.03
N ALA A 171 23.79 -32.36 0.66
CA ALA A 171 23.83 -33.39 1.70
C ALA A 171 23.99 -34.78 1.05
N PRO A 172 24.94 -35.62 1.50
CA PRO A 172 25.08 -36.97 0.97
C PRO A 172 23.85 -37.83 1.33
N LEU A 173 23.46 -38.70 0.41
CA LEU A 173 22.29 -39.58 0.58
C LEU A 173 22.42 -40.50 1.79
N ASP A 174 23.64 -41.01 2.05
CA ASP A 174 23.95 -41.90 3.17
C ASP A 174 24.38 -41.14 4.44
N GLY A 175 24.27 -39.81 4.44
CA GLY A 175 24.64 -38.96 5.57
C GLY A 175 23.52 -38.79 6.60
N PRO A 176 23.80 -38.10 7.72
CA PRO A 176 22.76 -37.68 8.65
C PRO A 176 21.70 -36.84 7.92
N PRO A 177 20.39 -37.01 8.23
CA PRO A 177 19.31 -36.33 7.52
C PRO A 177 19.23 -34.85 7.93
N ALA A 178 20.19 -34.03 7.49
CA ALA A 178 20.30 -32.62 7.90
C ALA A 178 19.03 -31.79 7.61
N HIS A 179 18.27 -32.18 6.58
CA HIS A 179 17.01 -31.55 6.20
C HIS A 179 15.90 -31.71 7.26
N THR A 180 15.95 -32.75 8.11
CA THR A 180 14.96 -32.96 9.20
C THR A 180 15.24 -32.11 10.43
N SER A 181 16.35 -31.34 10.45
CA SER A 181 16.67 -30.44 11.55
C SER A 181 15.66 -29.29 11.62
N LYS A 182 15.21 -28.94 12.83
CA LYS A 182 14.38 -27.74 13.04
C LYS A 182 15.08 -26.45 12.63
N ARG A 183 16.42 -26.41 12.69
CA ARG A 183 17.23 -25.28 12.21
C ARG A 183 17.28 -25.18 10.70
N ALA A 184 16.84 -26.20 9.98
CA ALA A 184 16.70 -26.17 8.53
C ALA A 184 15.31 -25.69 8.09
N CYS A 185 14.35 -25.53 9.00
CA CYS A 185 13.01 -25.06 8.66
C CYS A 185 13.00 -23.54 8.51
N VAL A 186 12.19 -23.03 7.58
CA VAL A 186 11.88 -21.59 7.47
C VAL A 186 10.64 -21.28 8.31
N ALA A 187 10.60 -20.08 8.90
CA ALA A 187 9.42 -19.61 9.61
C ALA A 187 8.24 -19.41 8.64
N THR A 188 7.07 -19.85 9.06
CA THR A 188 5.85 -19.79 8.25
C THR A 188 4.77 -19.03 8.98
N TYR A 189 4.01 -18.22 8.25
CA TYR A 189 2.90 -17.46 8.81
C TYR A 189 1.56 -18.10 8.45
N PRO A 190 0.57 -18.11 9.36
CA PRO A 190 -0.80 -18.45 9.00
C PRO A 190 -1.23 -17.64 7.79
N THR A 191 -1.67 -18.32 6.74
CA THR A 191 -1.97 -17.72 5.43
C THR A 191 -3.36 -18.13 5.00
N VAL A 192 -4.16 -17.19 4.51
CA VAL A 192 -5.47 -17.47 3.92
C VAL A 192 -5.69 -16.63 2.67
N VAL A 193 -6.38 -17.19 1.70
CA VAL A 193 -6.94 -16.41 0.58
C VAL A 193 -8.37 -16.04 0.95
N HIS A 194 -8.65 -14.76 1.04
CA HIS A 194 -9.97 -14.23 1.36
C HIS A 194 -10.23 -12.98 0.52
N HIS A 195 -11.41 -12.88 -0.09
CA HIS A 195 -11.77 -11.79 -1.01
C HIS A 195 -10.74 -11.58 -2.14
N GLY A 196 -10.22 -12.66 -2.73
CA GLY A 196 -9.24 -12.57 -3.82
C GLY A 196 -7.87 -12.00 -3.41
N ILE A 197 -7.58 -11.90 -2.12
CA ILE A 197 -6.34 -11.35 -1.56
C ILE A 197 -5.66 -12.43 -0.70
N VAL A 198 -4.33 -12.49 -0.76
CA VAL A 198 -3.54 -13.29 0.19
C VAL A 198 -3.37 -12.50 1.47
N TRP A 199 -3.78 -13.07 2.60
CA TRP A 199 -3.63 -12.51 3.93
C TRP A 199 -2.65 -13.34 4.74
N PHE A 200 -1.91 -12.68 5.62
CA PHE A 200 -1.08 -13.36 6.61
C PHE A 200 -1.30 -12.82 8.02
N TRP A 201 -1.04 -13.67 9.00
CA TRP A 201 -1.00 -13.32 10.40
C TRP A 201 0.48 -13.18 10.83
N PRO A 202 0.91 -12.03 11.37
CA PRO A 202 2.33 -11.70 11.60
C PRO A 202 2.88 -12.33 12.88
N ASN A 203 2.51 -13.59 13.14
CA ASN A 203 3.05 -14.39 14.23
C ASN A 203 3.22 -15.83 13.74
N SER A 204 4.46 -16.32 13.75
CA SER A 204 4.84 -17.65 13.28
C SER A 204 4.78 -18.73 14.36
N ASP A 205 4.36 -18.40 15.59
CA ASP A 205 4.22 -19.39 16.65
C ASP A 205 3.20 -20.48 16.23
N PRO A 206 3.55 -21.78 16.36
CA PRO A 206 2.64 -22.87 16.06
C PRO A 206 1.23 -22.77 16.66
N GLU A 207 1.05 -22.08 17.79
CA GLU A 207 -0.28 -21.89 18.41
C GLU A 207 -1.26 -21.09 17.52
N HIS A 208 -0.74 -20.24 16.62
CA HIS A 208 -1.53 -19.41 15.73
C HIS A 208 -1.80 -20.07 14.37
N ARG A 209 -1.32 -21.29 14.12
CA ARG A 209 -1.52 -22.01 12.84
C ARG A 209 -2.99 -22.07 12.41
N HIS A 210 -3.91 -22.15 13.37
CA HIS A 210 -5.35 -22.26 13.17
C HIS A 210 -6.10 -20.97 13.55
N VAL A 211 -5.44 -19.81 13.49
CA VAL A 211 -6.06 -18.54 13.87
C VAL A 211 -7.27 -18.17 13.02
N PHE A 212 -7.31 -18.63 11.76
CA PHE A 212 -8.46 -18.44 10.87
C PHE A 212 -9.76 -19.06 11.42
N ASP A 213 -9.69 -20.14 12.21
CA ASP A 213 -10.87 -20.77 12.81
C ASP A 213 -11.49 -19.89 13.92
N LYS A 214 -10.73 -18.93 14.45
CA LYS A 214 -11.12 -18.06 15.57
C LYS A 214 -11.37 -16.62 15.14
N LYS A 215 -10.59 -16.14 14.18
CA LYS A 215 -10.61 -14.76 13.70
C LYS A 215 -10.36 -14.73 12.20
N ASN A 216 -11.30 -14.20 11.45
CA ASN A 216 -11.19 -14.02 10.01
C ASN A 216 -10.57 -12.66 9.66
N PRO A 217 -9.98 -12.50 8.45
CA PRO A 217 -9.75 -11.19 7.89
C PRO A 217 -11.04 -10.36 7.82
N PRO A 218 -10.96 -9.02 7.77
CA PRO A 218 -12.14 -8.16 7.67
C PRO A 218 -13.07 -8.54 6.51
N LEU A 219 -14.38 -8.61 6.78
CA LEU A 219 -15.40 -9.04 5.83
C LEU A 219 -15.91 -7.87 4.97
N VAL A 220 -15.92 -8.09 3.65
CA VAL A 220 -16.52 -7.20 2.65
C VAL A 220 -17.43 -8.04 1.74
N PRO A 221 -18.75 -8.11 2.02
CA PRO A 221 -19.67 -8.98 1.30
C PRO A 221 -19.67 -8.78 -0.23
N GLU A 222 -19.48 -7.55 -0.69
CA GLU A 222 -19.46 -7.20 -2.12
C GLU A 222 -18.30 -7.83 -2.89
N LEU A 223 -17.22 -8.24 -2.20
CA LEU A 223 -16.07 -8.89 -2.84
C LEU A 223 -16.30 -10.38 -3.12
N ASP A 224 -17.22 -11.02 -2.40
CA ASP A 224 -17.58 -12.44 -2.58
C ASP A 224 -18.92 -12.64 -3.28
N ASP A 225 -19.70 -11.57 -3.47
CA ASP A 225 -20.99 -11.63 -4.14
C ASP A 225 -20.80 -11.85 -5.65
N PRO A 226 -21.28 -12.97 -6.23
CA PRO A 226 -21.11 -13.28 -7.65
C PRO A 226 -21.87 -12.32 -8.58
N SER A 227 -22.77 -11.48 -8.05
CA SER A 227 -23.42 -10.41 -8.81
C SER A 227 -22.53 -9.18 -9.01
N PHE A 228 -21.39 -9.12 -8.32
CA PHE A 228 -20.40 -8.05 -8.47
C PHE A 228 -19.23 -8.51 -9.34
N THR A 229 -18.65 -7.53 -10.04
CA THR A 229 -17.32 -7.64 -10.62
C THR A 229 -16.39 -6.69 -9.90
N THR A 230 -15.13 -7.08 -9.75
CA THR A 230 -14.16 -6.32 -8.96
C THR A 230 -12.85 -6.21 -9.71
N THR A 231 -12.44 -4.98 -9.99
CA THR A 231 -11.06 -4.68 -10.37
C THR A 231 -10.25 -4.37 -9.12
N MET A 232 -9.10 -5.03 -8.99
CA MET A 232 -8.14 -4.80 -7.90
C MET A 232 -6.82 -4.26 -8.42
N GLY A 233 -6.07 -3.60 -7.54
CA GLY A 233 -4.68 -3.26 -7.78
C GLY A 233 -3.95 -2.99 -6.46
N SER A 234 -2.64 -2.87 -6.54
CA SER A 234 -1.80 -2.58 -5.38
C SER A 234 -0.67 -1.62 -5.74
N ARG A 235 -0.26 -0.78 -4.79
CA ARG A 235 0.85 0.16 -4.94
C ARG A 235 1.50 0.48 -3.59
N ASP A 236 2.82 0.49 -3.59
CA ASP A 236 3.61 1.02 -2.47
C ASP A 236 3.73 2.53 -2.59
N ILE A 237 3.50 3.21 -1.48
CA ILE A 237 3.41 4.66 -1.38
C ILE A 237 4.44 5.17 -0.36
N ARG A 238 5.09 6.30 -0.68
CA ARG A 238 6.19 6.88 0.10
C ARG A 238 5.71 7.86 1.19
N TYR A 239 4.65 7.49 1.90
CA TYR A 239 4.21 8.18 3.12
C TYR A 239 3.63 7.20 4.12
N GLY A 240 3.52 7.65 5.38
CA GLY A 240 3.11 6.85 6.52
C GLY A 240 1.70 6.27 6.38
N TYR A 241 1.48 5.14 7.06
CA TYR A 241 0.18 4.46 7.09
C TYR A 241 -0.90 5.33 7.73
N ASP A 242 -0.55 6.11 8.75
CA ASP A 242 -1.38 7.13 9.37
C ASP A 242 -1.83 8.21 8.38
N SER A 243 -0.89 8.78 7.63
CA SER A 243 -1.18 9.79 6.60
C SER A 243 -2.07 9.23 5.49
N LEU A 244 -1.90 7.94 5.14
CA LEU A 244 -2.76 7.26 4.18
C LEU A 244 -4.20 7.15 4.67
N VAL A 245 -4.39 6.70 5.92
CA VAL A 245 -5.73 6.56 6.50
C VAL A 245 -6.40 7.92 6.63
N GLU A 246 -5.68 8.96 7.02
CA GLU A 246 -6.22 10.32 7.10
C GLU A 246 -6.65 10.86 5.74
N ASN A 247 -5.79 10.73 4.72
CA ASN A 247 -6.09 11.19 3.37
C ASN A 247 -7.35 10.52 2.79
N LEU A 248 -7.57 9.23 3.07
CA LEU A 248 -8.77 8.51 2.61
C LEU A 248 -10.07 9.00 3.26
N VAL A 249 -10.01 9.52 4.48
CA VAL A 249 -11.18 9.94 5.25
C VAL A 249 -11.61 11.37 4.91
N ASP A 250 -10.71 12.18 4.35
CA ASP A 250 -10.97 13.59 4.06
C ASP A 250 -11.37 13.83 2.58
N PRO A 251 -12.65 13.86 2.20
CA PRO A 251 -13.05 14.19 0.83
C PRO A 251 -12.82 15.67 0.45
N ALA A 252 -12.38 16.54 1.35
CA ALA A 252 -12.19 17.97 1.05
C ALA A 252 -11.04 18.21 0.05
N HIS A 253 -10.05 17.31 -0.03
CA HIS A 253 -8.95 17.44 -1.00
C HIS A 253 -9.36 17.09 -2.43
N LEU A 254 -10.42 16.31 -2.65
CA LEU A 254 -10.80 15.80 -3.97
C LEU A 254 -10.89 16.87 -5.08
N PRO A 255 -11.60 18.01 -4.90
CA PRO A 255 -11.67 19.05 -5.94
C PRO A 255 -10.33 19.73 -6.25
N TYR A 256 -9.37 19.69 -5.33
CA TYR A 256 -8.09 20.39 -5.46
C TYR A 256 -6.96 19.45 -5.89
N ALA A 257 -6.71 18.39 -5.12
CA ALA A 257 -5.65 17.42 -5.40
C ALA A 257 -5.94 16.66 -6.68
N HIS A 258 -7.19 16.23 -6.89
CA HIS A 258 -7.59 15.47 -8.08
C HIS A 258 -8.24 16.34 -9.16
N TYR A 259 -7.85 17.62 -9.22
CA TYR A 259 -8.41 18.57 -10.19
C TYR A 259 -8.29 18.03 -11.63
N GLY A 260 -9.43 17.94 -12.32
CA GLY A 260 -9.51 17.42 -13.69
C GLY A 260 -9.38 15.89 -13.83
N LEU A 261 -9.13 15.17 -12.74
CA LEU A 261 -9.07 13.70 -12.71
C LEU A 261 -10.36 13.06 -12.20
N THR A 262 -11.05 13.73 -11.26
CA THR A 262 -12.35 13.29 -10.75
C THR A 262 -13.47 14.22 -11.24
N PRO A 263 -14.69 13.70 -11.48
CA PRO A 263 -15.82 14.54 -11.84
C PRO A 263 -16.09 15.56 -10.74
N THR A 264 -16.22 16.82 -11.10
CA THR A 264 -16.66 17.84 -10.14
C THR A 264 -18.12 17.59 -9.80
N MET A 265 -18.40 17.50 -8.51
CA MET A 265 -19.78 17.31 -8.04
C MET A 265 -20.61 18.55 -8.42
N PRO A 266 -21.78 18.37 -9.06
CA PRO A 266 -22.66 19.48 -9.36
C PRO A 266 -23.16 20.06 -8.03
N ASN A 267 -22.72 21.28 -7.72
CA ASN A 267 -23.07 21.96 -6.48
C ASN A 267 -23.60 23.37 -6.77
N LYS A 268 -24.67 23.74 -6.07
CA LYS A 268 -25.30 25.07 -6.11
C LYS A 268 -24.55 26.08 -5.25
N GLU A 269 -23.83 25.63 -4.22
CA GLU A 269 -23.09 26.48 -3.28
C GLU A 269 -21.57 26.27 -3.43
N LYS A 270 -21.01 26.63 -4.59
CA LYS A 270 -19.56 26.67 -4.78
C LYS A 270 -18.99 27.94 -4.15
N ARG A 271 -17.99 27.80 -3.25
CA ARG A 271 -17.30 28.96 -2.65
C ARG A 271 -16.11 29.45 -3.47
N ASP A 272 -15.57 28.61 -4.34
CA ASP A 272 -14.48 28.92 -5.28
C ASP A 272 -14.71 28.23 -6.65
N GLU A 273 -13.75 28.37 -7.57
CA GLU A 273 -13.85 27.82 -8.92
C GLU A 273 -13.71 26.29 -8.93
N GLU A 274 -12.87 25.76 -8.05
CA GLU A 274 -12.52 24.35 -7.91
C GLU A 274 -13.66 23.51 -7.30
N GLY A 275 -14.58 24.14 -6.55
CA GLY A 275 -15.78 23.50 -6.01
C GLY A 275 -15.74 23.23 -4.51
N GLY A 276 -14.87 23.95 -3.78
CA GLY A 276 -14.82 24.02 -2.34
C GLY A 276 -16.16 24.40 -1.72
N ARG A 277 -16.48 23.73 -0.62
CA ARG A 277 -17.74 23.89 0.12
C ARG A 277 -17.56 23.53 1.60
N PRO A 278 -18.43 24.02 2.50
CA PRO A 278 -18.54 23.40 3.82
C PRO A 278 -18.87 21.92 3.68
N MET A 279 -18.27 21.09 4.52
CA MET A 279 -18.59 19.67 4.64
C MET A 279 -18.84 19.38 6.11
N GLU A 280 -20.01 18.83 6.43
CA GLU A 280 -20.30 18.37 7.78
C GLU A 280 -19.83 16.91 7.91
N PHE A 281 -18.92 16.70 8.87
CA PHE A 281 -18.41 15.38 9.24
C PHE A 281 -19.10 14.93 10.53
N MET A 282 -19.66 13.72 10.51
CA MET A 282 -20.21 13.08 11.70
C MET A 282 -19.45 11.80 12.00
N VAL A 283 -18.96 11.67 13.23
CA VAL A 283 -18.38 10.42 13.74
C VAL A 283 -19.51 9.64 14.42
N ASN A 284 -19.91 8.53 13.80
CA ASN A 284 -21.00 7.69 14.28
C ASN A 284 -20.50 6.70 15.34
N LYS A 285 -19.27 6.20 15.16
CA LYS A 285 -18.64 5.23 16.07
C LYS A 285 -17.13 5.42 16.06
N LEU A 286 -16.52 5.30 17.23
CA LEU A 286 -15.08 5.33 17.40
C LEU A 286 -14.70 4.30 18.48
N GLY A 287 -13.73 3.45 18.16
CA GLY A 287 -13.23 2.43 19.08
C GLY A 287 -11.88 1.87 18.65
N ILE A 288 -11.36 0.93 19.43
CA ILE A 288 -10.06 0.31 19.17
C ILE A 288 -10.04 -0.52 17.87
N ASP A 289 -11.19 -1.05 17.48
CA ASP A 289 -11.38 -1.83 16.26
C ASP A 289 -11.62 -0.95 15.01
N GLY A 290 -11.59 0.39 15.16
CA GLY A 290 -11.74 1.35 14.07
C GLY A 290 -12.84 2.39 14.30
N PHE A 291 -13.34 2.97 13.22
CA PHE A 291 -14.30 4.08 13.28
C PHE A 291 -15.30 4.05 12.11
N GLU A 292 -16.46 4.63 12.34
CA GLU A 292 -17.52 4.80 11.35
C GLU A 292 -17.94 6.27 11.36
N GLY A 293 -18.18 6.82 10.18
CA GLY A 293 -18.58 8.21 10.04
C GLY A 293 -19.39 8.43 8.80
N SER A 294 -19.84 9.67 8.63
CA SER A 294 -20.49 10.11 7.41
C SER A 294 -20.08 11.52 7.05
N VAL A 295 -20.04 11.79 5.76
CA VAL A 295 -19.81 13.13 5.23
C VAL A 295 -20.98 13.49 4.34
N GLU A 296 -21.52 14.69 4.55
CA GLU A 296 -22.58 15.23 3.70
C GLU A 296 -22.19 15.11 2.21
N SER A 297 -23.11 14.59 1.38
CA SER A 297 -22.90 14.28 -0.05
C SER A 297 -21.99 13.09 -0.42
N PHE A 298 -21.20 12.54 0.51
CA PHE A 298 -20.35 11.36 0.24
C PHE A 298 -20.85 10.08 0.92
N GLY A 299 -21.77 10.21 1.87
CA GLY A 299 -22.42 9.06 2.53
C GLY A 299 -21.64 8.55 3.73
N GLU A 300 -21.99 7.34 4.17
CA GLU A 300 -21.35 6.67 5.30
C GLU A 300 -20.06 5.98 4.86
N PHE A 301 -19.04 5.98 5.70
CA PHE A 301 -17.81 5.22 5.53
C PHE A 301 -17.46 4.52 6.84
N ARG A 302 -16.62 3.49 6.73
CA ARG A 302 -16.05 2.82 7.90
C ARG A 302 -14.60 2.46 7.67
N PHE A 303 -13.83 2.54 8.75
CA PHE A 303 -12.51 1.99 8.87
C PHE A 303 -12.53 0.87 9.91
N ILE A 304 -12.07 -0.32 9.54
CA ILE A 304 -11.92 -1.49 10.41
C ILE A 304 -10.42 -1.73 10.58
N ALA A 305 -9.95 -1.59 11.82
CA ALA A 305 -8.56 -1.77 12.15
C ALA A 305 -8.08 -3.21 11.85
N PRO A 306 -6.83 -3.41 11.42
CA PRO A 306 -5.80 -2.38 11.23
C PRO A 306 -5.72 -1.85 9.80
N CYS A 307 -6.63 -2.18 8.87
CA CYS A 307 -6.32 -1.93 7.45
C CYS A 307 -7.49 -1.66 6.52
N LEU A 308 -8.75 -1.92 6.88
CA LEU A 308 -9.85 -1.86 5.91
C LEU A 308 -10.59 -0.53 5.97
N PHE A 309 -10.46 0.30 4.93
CA PHE A 309 -11.37 1.40 4.65
C PHE A 309 -12.43 0.96 3.63
N PHE A 310 -13.70 1.23 3.94
CA PHE A 310 -14.85 0.87 3.12
C PHE A 310 -15.80 2.04 2.98
N LEU A 311 -16.06 2.43 1.73
CA LEU A 311 -17.00 3.47 1.34
C LEU A 311 -18.02 2.89 0.34
N PRO A 312 -19.24 2.53 0.77
CA PRO A 312 -20.30 2.12 -0.13
C PRO A 312 -20.81 3.31 -0.95
N THR A 313 -21.05 3.09 -2.24
CA THR A 313 -21.59 4.12 -3.14
C THR A 313 -22.79 3.58 -3.93
N ILE A 314 -23.91 4.31 -3.84
CA ILE A 314 -25.14 4.01 -4.60
C ILE A 314 -25.09 4.80 -5.90
N ALA A 315 -25.20 4.13 -7.04
CA ALA A 315 -25.12 4.73 -8.37
C ALA A 315 -26.51 4.83 -9.01
N ASP A 316 -27.41 5.64 -8.44
CA ASP A 316 -28.83 5.69 -8.86
C ASP A 316 -29.13 6.55 -10.10
N GLU A 317 -28.13 7.17 -10.75
CA GLU A 317 -28.29 7.96 -12.00
C GLU A 317 -27.21 7.55 -13.04
N PRO A 318 -27.37 7.84 -14.35
CA PRO A 318 -26.44 7.41 -15.39
C PRO A 318 -25.10 8.11 -15.20
N SER A 319 -24.20 7.41 -14.53
CA SER A 319 -22.83 7.81 -14.30
C SER A 319 -22.11 7.94 -15.64
N ALA A 320 -21.50 9.11 -15.86
CA ALA A 320 -20.45 9.24 -16.86
C ALA A 320 -19.33 8.27 -16.44
N ASN A 321 -19.21 7.18 -17.17
CA ASN A 321 -18.16 6.17 -17.02
C ASN A 321 -16.82 6.87 -17.27
N LEU A 322 -16.13 7.32 -16.22
CA LEU A 322 -14.89 8.08 -16.37
C LEU A 322 -13.66 7.17 -16.53
N GLY A 323 -13.79 5.97 -17.11
CA GLY A 323 -12.67 5.12 -17.54
C GLY A 323 -11.61 4.73 -16.49
N ASN A 324 -11.72 5.21 -15.24
CA ASN A 324 -10.65 5.24 -14.24
C ASN A 324 -11.09 4.57 -12.92
N GLY A 325 -12.24 3.89 -12.91
CA GLY A 325 -12.75 3.14 -11.74
C GLY A 325 -13.37 3.99 -10.63
N PHE A 326 -13.30 5.32 -10.71
CA PHE A 326 -13.93 6.23 -9.76
C PHE A 326 -15.24 6.78 -10.32
N VAL A 327 -16.35 6.55 -9.61
CA VAL A 327 -17.65 7.17 -9.89
C VAL A 327 -18.07 7.84 -8.60
N VAL A 328 -18.29 9.16 -8.66
CA VAL A 328 -18.82 9.91 -7.53
C VAL A 328 -20.35 9.84 -7.60
N PRO A 329 -21.07 9.55 -6.49
CA PRO A 329 -22.52 9.51 -6.50
C PRO A 329 -23.10 10.88 -6.89
N SER A 330 -24.04 10.94 -7.82
CA SER A 330 -24.83 12.14 -8.04
C SER A 330 -25.90 12.23 -6.95
N SER A 331 -25.86 13.28 -6.14
CA SER A 331 -26.94 13.78 -5.26
C SER A 331 -27.67 12.73 -4.41
N ALA A 332 -27.40 12.75 -3.10
CA ALA A 332 -28.20 12.04 -2.11
C ALA A 332 -29.59 12.71 -1.95
N GLU A 333 -30.56 12.33 -2.79
CA GLU A 333 -31.96 12.39 -2.41
C GLU A 333 -32.42 10.98 -2.02
N THR A 334 -33.16 10.92 -0.93
CA THR A 334 -33.50 9.73 -0.13
C THR A 334 -34.16 8.64 -0.99
N LEU A 335 -33.38 7.68 -1.49
CA LEU A 335 -33.90 6.54 -2.25
C LEU A 335 -34.01 5.30 -1.35
N LYS A 336 -35.23 4.73 -1.37
CA LYS A 336 -35.58 3.46 -0.72
C LYS A 336 -34.65 2.34 -1.19
N PRO A 337 -34.41 1.30 -0.38
CA PRO A 337 -33.54 0.18 -0.75
C PRO A 337 -34.21 -0.60 -1.89
N SER A 338 -33.92 -0.21 -3.13
CA SER A 338 -34.17 -1.03 -4.30
C SER A 338 -32.94 -1.90 -4.56
N THR A 339 -33.14 -3.03 -5.23
CA THR A 339 -32.11 -3.96 -5.71
C THR A 339 -31.23 -3.33 -6.82
N GLY A 340 -30.79 -2.08 -6.63
CA GLY A 340 -30.25 -1.15 -7.61
C GLY A 340 -28.76 -1.31 -7.92
N ARG A 341 -28.25 -0.34 -8.68
CA ARG A 341 -26.83 -0.24 -9.08
C ARG A 341 -25.99 0.14 -7.86
N ARG A 342 -25.13 -0.78 -7.45
CA ARG A 342 -24.26 -0.66 -6.28
C ARG A 342 -22.81 -0.75 -6.71
N MET A 343 -21.98 0.03 -6.03
CA MET A 343 -20.54 -0.10 -6.05
C MET A 343 -19.97 0.25 -4.68
N ALA A 344 -18.70 -0.05 -4.46
CA ALA A 344 -17.99 0.42 -3.28
C ALA A 344 -16.54 0.73 -3.62
N LEU A 345 -15.95 1.62 -2.84
CA LEU A 345 -14.50 1.77 -2.74
C LEU A 345 -14.03 0.97 -1.53
N VAL A 346 -13.23 -0.04 -1.78
CA VAL A 346 -12.54 -0.82 -0.75
C VAL A 346 -11.06 -0.48 -0.84
N VAL A 347 -10.48 -0.03 0.26
CA VAL A 347 -9.05 0.25 0.36
C VAL A 347 -8.48 -0.47 1.55
N LEU A 348 -7.42 -1.25 1.32
CA LEU A 348 -6.63 -1.87 2.36
C LEU A 348 -5.33 -1.08 2.54
N CYS A 349 -5.23 -0.40 3.66
CA CYS A 349 -4.07 0.36 4.10
C CYS A 349 -3.11 -0.58 4.83
N VAL A 350 -1.93 -0.80 4.25
CA VAL A 350 -0.96 -1.75 4.78
C VAL A 350 0.25 -0.97 5.31
N PRO A 351 0.58 -1.04 6.61
CA PRO A 351 1.85 -0.54 7.10
C PRO A 351 3.00 -1.35 6.49
N VAL A 352 3.94 -0.70 5.80
CA VAL A 352 5.10 -1.37 5.18
C VAL A 352 6.35 -1.16 6.03
N SER A 353 6.70 0.08 6.30
CA SER A 353 7.78 0.49 7.22
C SER A 353 7.50 1.91 7.73
N PRO A 354 8.29 2.47 8.66
CA PRO A 354 8.14 3.88 9.01
C PRO A 354 8.20 4.75 7.75
N GLY A 355 7.23 5.65 7.59
CA GLY A 355 7.12 6.55 6.43
C GLY A 355 6.80 5.87 5.10
N THR A 356 6.46 4.58 5.07
CA THR A 356 5.97 3.91 3.86
C THR A 356 4.77 3.01 4.14
N SER A 357 3.84 3.02 3.20
CA SER A 357 2.62 2.23 3.27
C SER A 357 2.37 1.58 1.92
N ARG A 358 1.47 0.59 1.90
CA ARG A 358 0.95 0.00 0.67
C ARG A 358 -0.55 0.17 0.67
N LEU A 359 -1.06 0.54 -0.49
CA LEU A 359 -2.48 0.64 -0.76
C LEU A 359 -2.87 -0.51 -1.68
N ILE A 360 -3.83 -1.34 -1.25
CA ILE A 360 -4.52 -2.31 -2.12
C ILE A 360 -5.95 -1.81 -2.28
N TRP A 361 -6.36 -1.54 -3.52
CA TRP A 361 -7.72 -1.08 -3.79
C TRP A 361 -8.53 -2.17 -4.47
N ALA A 362 -9.83 -2.15 -4.23
CA ALA A 362 -10.82 -2.93 -4.94
C ALA A 362 -12.08 -2.09 -5.20
N PHE A 363 -12.60 -2.20 -6.42
CA PHE A 363 -13.81 -1.50 -6.86
C PHE A 363 -14.92 -2.49 -7.23
N PRO A 364 -15.56 -3.15 -6.25
CA PRO A 364 -16.70 -4.01 -6.54
C PRO A 364 -17.86 -3.18 -7.09
N ARG A 365 -18.50 -3.66 -8.17
CA ARG A 365 -19.73 -3.09 -8.73
C ARG A 365 -20.63 -4.16 -9.36
N ASN A 366 -21.95 -3.98 -9.29
CA ASN A 366 -22.93 -4.93 -9.84
C ASN A 366 -23.58 -4.49 -11.18
N PHE A 367 -23.09 -3.40 -11.78
CA PHE A 367 -23.58 -2.83 -13.03
C PHE A 367 -22.43 -2.63 -14.01
N ASP A 368 -22.74 -2.45 -15.30
CA ASP A 368 -21.77 -2.27 -16.39
C ASP A 368 -20.67 -3.36 -16.43
N ILE A 369 -20.98 -4.58 -15.98
CA ILE A 369 -20.01 -5.68 -15.81
C ILE A 369 -19.28 -6.01 -17.13
N TRP A 370 -19.92 -5.74 -18.27
CA TRP A 370 -19.34 -5.91 -19.60
C TRP A 370 -18.06 -5.08 -19.81
N VAL A 371 -17.89 -3.95 -19.10
CA VAL A 371 -16.71 -3.08 -19.20
C VAL A 371 -15.44 -3.85 -18.85
N ASP A 372 -15.45 -4.75 -17.88
CA ASP A 372 -14.25 -5.52 -17.48
C ASP A 372 -13.82 -6.54 -18.55
N LYS A 373 -14.71 -6.84 -19.52
CA LYS A 373 -14.39 -7.69 -20.68
C LYS A 373 -13.80 -6.90 -21.85
N VAL A 374 -14.04 -5.60 -21.90
CA VAL A 374 -13.68 -4.74 -23.04
C VAL A 374 -12.53 -3.80 -22.70
N VAL A 375 -12.46 -3.31 -21.46
CA VAL A 375 -11.42 -2.41 -20.97
C VAL A 375 -10.33 -3.23 -20.30
N PRO A 376 -9.11 -3.26 -20.88
CA PRO A 376 -7.99 -3.93 -20.25
C PRO A 376 -7.67 -3.35 -18.88
N ARG A 377 -7.33 -4.22 -17.94
CA ARG A 377 -6.98 -3.85 -16.55
C ARG A 377 -5.89 -2.77 -16.46
N TRP A 378 -4.94 -2.72 -17.39
CA TRP A 378 -3.87 -1.71 -17.37
C TRP A 378 -4.40 -0.27 -17.60
N ILE A 379 -5.53 -0.09 -18.28
CA ILE A 379 -6.15 1.23 -18.46
C ILE A 379 -6.69 1.73 -17.12
N LEU A 380 -7.44 0.87 -16.41
CA LEU A 380 -7.93 1.16 -15.06
C LEU A 380 -6.77 1.42 -14.11
N HIS A 381 -5.70 0.63 -14.20
CA HIS A 381 -4.47 0.84 -13.44
C HIS A 381 -3.88 2.24 -13.70
N MET A 382 -3.72 2.66 -14.95
CA MET A 382 -3.21 4.00 -15.26
C MET A 382 -4.09 5.11 -14.68
N GLY A 383 -5.42 4.99 -14.83
CA GLY A 383 -6.38 5.96 -14.30
C GLY A 383 -6.31 6.11 -12.79
N THR A 384 -6.30 5.00 -12.05
CA THR A 384 -6.15 5.02 -10.59
C THR A 384 -4.79 5.58 -10.16
N ASN A 385 -3.72 5.27 -10.88
CA ASN A 385 -2.39 5.79 -10.54
C ASN A 385 -2.27 7.30 -10.70
N LEU A 386 -2.97 7.93 -11.66
CA LEU A 386 -3.00 9.38 -11.80
C LEU A 386 -3.61 10.06 -10.56
N ILE A 387 -4.66 9.47 -9.98
CA ILE A 387 -5.29 9.94 -8.75
C ILE A 387 -4.29 9.82 -7.60
N LEU A 388 -3.70 8.63 -7.40
CA LEU A 388 -2.70 8.40 -6.34
C LEU A 388 -1.46 9.30 -6.48
N ASP A 389 -1.01 9.59 -7.71
CA ASP A 389 0.13 10.47 -7.97
C ASP A 389 -0.15 11.91 -7.57
N SER A 390 -1.40 12.37 -7.71
CA SER A 390 -1.78 13.72 -7.31
C SER A 390 -1.75 13.94 -5.80
N ASP A 391 -2.02 12.90 -4.99
CA ASP A 391 -1.84 12.97 -3.53
C ASP A 391 -0.36 12.88 -3.15
N LEU A 392 0.39 12.00 -3.84
CA LEU A 392 1.77 11.66 -3.48
C LEU A 392 2.66 12.88 -3.40
N CYS A 393 2.52 13.83 -4.33
CA CYS A 393 3.32 15.07 -4.33
C CYS A 393 3.09 15.90 -3.06
N ILE A 394 1.84 16.04 -2.63
CA ILE A 394 1.43 16.86 -1.49
C ILE A 394 1.82 16.17 -0.19
N LEU A 395 1.44 14.91 -0.03
CA LEU A 395 1.66 14.15 1.20
C LEU A 395 3.17 13.89 1.44
N HIS A 396 3.94 13.63 0.40
CA HIS A 396 5.40 13.49 0.53
C HIS A 396 6.08 14.80 0.97
N ALA A 397 5.56 15.96 0.54
CA ALA A 397 6.06 17.25 0.99
C ALA A 397 5.68 17.58 2.45
N GLN A 398 4.56 17.05 2.95
CA GLN A 398 4.12 17.22 4.34
C GLN A 398 4.96 16.41 5.33
N LEU A 399 5.39 15.20 4.97
CA LEU A 399 6.08 14.27 5.88
C LEU A 399 7.28 14.88 6.64
N PRO A 400 8.25 15.57 6.01
CA PRO A 400 9.37 16.14 6.76
C PRO A 400 8.94 17.22 7.75
N VAL A 401 7.86 17.96 7.45
CA VAL A 401 7.32 19.00 8.33
C VAL A 401 6.65 18.38 9.55
N ILE A 402 5.88 17.30 9.34
CA ILE A 402 5.25 16.53 10.42
C ILE A 402 6.32 15.92 11.34
N LEU A 403 7.34 15.30 10.77
CA LEU A 403 8.43 14.65 11.52
C LEU A 403 9.32 15.64 12.30
N THR A 404 9.39 16.90 11.87
CA THR A 404 10.17 17.94 12.58
C THR A 404 9.35 18.67 13.66
N GLY A 405 8.05 18.38 13.79
CA GLY A 405 7.19 18.95 14.83
C GLY A 405 6.88 20.44 14.65
N VAL A 406 7.13 21.01 13.47
CA VAL A 406 7.00 22.47 13.20
C VAL A 406 5.58 22.86 12.79
N GLY A 407 4.64 21.92 12.72
CA GLY A 407 3.22 22.18 12.45
C GLY A 407 2.34 21.54 13.51
N SER A 408 1.59 22.34 14.27
CA SER A 408 0.44 21.84 15.03
C SER A 408 -0.65 21.52 14.02
N MET A 409 -0.71 20.26 13.61
CA MET A 409 -1.80 19.77 12.79
C MET A 409 -3.02 19.58 13.70
N LEU A 410 -4.18 20.09 13.27
CA LEU A 410 -5.48 19.56 13.70
C LEU A 410 -5.59 18.16 13.10
N LEU A 411 -4.74 17.24 13.56
CA LEU A 411 -4.96 15.82 13.33
C LEU A 411 -6.33 15.56 13.93
N ILE A 412 -7.24 15.01 13.14
CA ILE A 412 -8.31 14.20 13.72
C ILE A 412 -7.56 13.23 14.64
N SER A 413 -7.66 13.46 15.96
CA SER A 413 -6.88 12.72 16.94
C SER A 413 -7.40 11.29 16.96
N LEU A 414 -6.97 10.49 15.98
CA LEU A 414 -7.08 9.05 15.95
C LEU A 414 -6.04 8.55 16.96
N GLN A 415 -6.37 8.71 18.23
CA GLN A 415 -5.50 8.52 19.39
C GLN A 415 -4.90 7.10 19.46
N PHE A 416 -5.46 6.15 18.70
CA PHE A 416 -4.95 4.80 18.51
C PHE A 416 -3.81 4.69 17.49
N LEU A 417 -3.77 5.53 16.43
CA LEU A 417 -2.67 5.55 15.46
C LEU A 417 -1.35 6.00 16.10
N TYR A 418 -1.43 6.90 17.08
CA TYR A 418 -0.26 7.38 17.84
C TYR A 418 0.41 6.33 18.74
N GLN A 419 -0.16 5.13 18.91
CA GLN A 419 0.51 4.01 19.59
C GLN A 419 1.66 3.39 18.75
N GLU A 420 1.79 3.76 17.46
CA GLU A 420 2.84 3.29 16.54
C GLU A 420 4.27 3.60 16.98
N ASN A 421 4.52 4.67 17.76
CA ASN A 421 5.89 5.00 18.22
C ASN A 421 6.52 3.89 19.10
N SER A 422 5.72 2.93 19.58
CA SER A 422 6.22 1.76 20.31
C SER A 422 6.60 0.55 19.44
N LEU A 423 6.11 0.47 18.19
CA LEU A 423 6.40 -0.66 17.28
C LEU A 423 7.83 -0.61 16.73
N TRP A 424 8.43 0.57 16.66
CA TRP A 424 9.73 0.79 16.01
C TRP A 424 10.89 1.02 16.99
N THR A 425 10.60 1.17 18.28
CA THR A 425 11.59 1.49 19.32
C THR A 425 12.10 0.27 20.08
N GLY A 426 12.19 -0.88 19.39
CA GLY A 426 12.64 -2.19 19.88
C GLY A 426 13.64 -2.13 21.05
N THR A 427 13.09 -2.11 22.25
CA THR A 427 13.81 -2.31 23.52
C THR A 427 13.10 -3.46 24.22
N GLY A 428 13.39 -4.67 23.73
CA GLY A 428 12.78 -5.91 24.19
C GLY A 428 13.56 -7.13 23.69
N LEU A 429 14.89 -7.07 23.79
CA LEU A 429 15.75 -8.24 23.78
C LEU A 429 16.22 -8.46 25.23
N MET A 430 15.63 -9.44 25.89
CA MET A 430 16.29 -10.29 26.89
C MET A 430 15.86 -11.72 26.67
#